data_AF-A0A2G9HZ30-F1
#
_entry.id   AF-A0A2G9HZ30-F1
#
_cell.length_a   1.000
_cell.length_b   1.000
_cell.length_c   1.000
_cell.angle_alpha   90.00
_cell.angle_beta   90.00
_cell.angle_gamma   90.00
#
_symmetry.space_group_name_H-M   'P 1'
#
loop_
_entity.id
_entity.type
_entity.pdbx_description
1 polymer ?
#
loop_
_entity_poly.entity_id
_entity_poly.type
_entity_poly.pdbx_seq_one_letter_code
_entity_poly.pdbx_strand_id
1 'polypeptide(L)'
;MPAMKKKAECVGIGQVFNKLVKQIGSPVDFELPESLNKWKPTSYSFIRRNVYLTKKMKRRLEDDGIFCSCNSSVGSSGVCGKDCLCR
;
A
#
# COMPACT_ATOMS: atom_id res chain seq x y z
N MET A 1 3.68 57.38 42.43
CA MET A 1 3.43 56.18 41.58
C MET A 1 2.79 56.65 40.29
N PRO A 2 3.33 56.28 39.11
CA PRO A 2 2.84 55.08 38.43
C PRO A 2 3.96 54.19 37.87
N ALA A 3 3.67 52.90 37.82
CA ALA A 3 4.59 51.84 37.45
C ALA A 3 4.89 51.82 35.94
N MET A 4 6.18 51.86 35.58
CA MET A 4 6.65 51.51 34.23
C MET A 4 6.41 50.01 34.01
N LYS A 5 5.35 49.67 33.28
CA LYS A 5 5.15 48.30 32.80
C LYS A 5 6.19 48.01 31.72
N LYS A 6 7.22 47.24 32.06
CA LYS A 6 8.11 46.59 31.10
C LYS A 6 7.24 45.70 30.21
N LYS A 7 7.11 46.05 28.93
CA LYS A 7 6.57 45.14 27.93
C LYS A 7 7.57 44.00 27.83
N ALA A 8 7.24 42.85 28.42
CA ALA A 8 7.91 41.61 28.10
C ALA A 8 7.74 41.43 26.59
N GLU A 9 8.86 41.48 25.86
CA GLU A 9 8.85 41.10 24.45
C GLU A 9 8.24 39.71 24.38
N CYS A 10 7.03 39.66 23.81
CA CYS A 10 6.42 38.41 23.43
C CYS A 10 7.39 37.82 22.39
N VAL A 11 8.26 36.90 22.82
CA VAL A 11 9.09 36.10 21.94
C VAL A 11 8.11 35.22 21.18
N GLY A 12 7.53 35.83 20.13
CA GLY A 12 6.48 35.22 19.34
C GLY A 12 7.04 33.94 18.75
N ILE A 13 6.19 32.93 18.64
CA ILE A 13 6.51 31.64 18.02
C ILE A 13 7.25 31.83 16.68
N GLY A 14 6.94 32.90 15.95
CA GLY A 14 7.64 33.30 14.72
C GLY A 14 9.14 33.62 14.88
N GLN A 15 9.60 34.17 16.00
CA GLN A 15 11.04 34.36 16.24
C GLN A 15 11.76 33.03 16.48
N VAL A 16 11.13 32.11 17.20
CA VAL A 16 11.64 30.75 17.43
C VAL A 16 11.69 29.98 16.10
N PHE A 17 10.63 30.07 15.29
CA PHE A 17 10.56 29.45 13.98
C PHE A 17 11.63 30.01 13.03
N ASN A 18 11.82 31.33 12.99
CA ASN A 18 12.87 31.95 12.18
C ASN A 18 14.29 31.54 12.62
N LYS A 19 14.51 31.35 13.93
CA LYS A 19 15.80 30.88 14.44
C LYS A 19 16.04 29.41 14.07
N LEU A 20 15.00 28.57 14.13
CA LEU A 20 15.03 27.17 13.69
C LEU A 20 15.29 27.05 12.18
N VAL A 21 14.58 27.81 11.34
CA VAL A 21 14.76 27.82 9.88
C VAL A 21 16.18 28.25 9.50
N LYS A 22 16.75 29.25 10.20
CA LYS A 22 18.15 29.65 9.99
C LYS A 22 19.16 28.57 10.41
N GLN A 23 18.84 27.74 11.40
CA GLN A 23 19.70 26.64 11.85
C GLN A 23 19.60 25.40 10.96
N ILE A 24 18.45 25.16 10.33
CA ILE A 24 18.19 24.01 9.45
C ILE A 24 18.96 24.10 8.12
N GLY A 25 19.57 25.26 7.81
CA GLY A 25 20.41 25.45 6.63
C GLY A 25 19.61 25.77 5.36
N SER A 26 20.28 25.80 4.20
CA SER A 26 19.61 25.99 2.91
C SER A 26 18.65 24.82 2.65
N PRO A 27 17.51 25.05 1.97
CA PRO A 27 16.67 23.95 1.50
C PRO A 27 17.54 23.02 0.63
N VAL A 28 17.74 21.80 1.10
CA VAL A 28 18.41 20.73 0.36
C VAL A 28 17.30 19.87 -0.22
N ASP A 29 17.38 19.62 -1.53
CA ASP A 29 16.47 18.68 -2.17
C ASP A 29 16.64 17.30 -1.54
N PHE A 30 15.53 16.61 -1.29
CA PHE A 30 15.59 15.28 -0.71
C PHE A 30 16.28 14.32 -1.69
N GLU A 31 17.43 13.77 -1.28
CA GLU A 31 18.09 12.69 -1.99
C GLU A 31 17.84 11.37 -1.26
N LEU A 32 17.32 10.38 -2.00
CA LEU A 32 17.09 9.05 -1.45
C LEU A 32 18.44 8.36 -1.19
N PRO A 33 18.73 7.92 0.06
CA PRO A 33 19.99 7.24 0.37
C PRO A 33 20.23 6.03 -0.54
N GLU A 34 21.47 5.86 -1.01
CA GLU A 34 21.86 4.74 -1.88
C GLU A 34 21.58 3.35 -1.27
N SER A 35 21.49 3.26 0.07
CA SER A 35 21.13 2.03 0.77
C SER A 35 19.71 1.54 0.40
N LEU A 36 18.79 2.44 0.09
CA LEU A 36 17.43 2.11 -0.35
C LEU A 36 17.37 1.75 -1.84
N ASN A 37 18.31 2.26 -2.65
CA ASN A 37 18.42 1.90 -4.07
C ASN A 37 18.97 0.48 -4.29
N LYS A 38 19.64 -0.11 -3.29
CA LYS A 38 20.17 -1.47 -3.33
C LYS A 38 19.16 -2.53 -2.90
N TRP A 39 17.87 -2.20 -2.88
CA TRP A 39 16.82 -3.12 -2.46
C TRP A 39 16.73 -4.28 -3.45
N LYS A 40 17.43 -5.38 -3.14
CA LYS A 40 17.24 -6.64 -3.84
C LYS A 40 15.82 -7.11 -3.53
N PRO A 41 15.07 -7.61 -4.52
CA PRO A 41 13.79 -8.24 -4.26
C PRO A 41 13.96 -9.27 -3.15
N THR A 42 13.15 -9.16 -2.10
CA THR A 42 13.14 -10.14 -1.00
C THR A 42 13.01 -11.54 -1.60
N SER A 43 13.86 -12.49 -1.18
CA SER A 43 13.80 -13.86 -1.69
C SER A 43 12.43 -14.46 -1.42
N TYR A 44 11.72 -14.90 -2.47
CA TYR A 44 10.46 -15.62 -2.35
C TYR A 44 10.45 -16.84 -3.28
N SER A 45 9.60 -17.81 -2.95
CA SER A 45 9.33 -18.97 -3.79
C SER A 45 8.15 -18.69 -4.72
N PHE A 46 8.34 -18.95 -6.02
CA PHE A 46 7.25 -18.90 -6.98
C PHE A 46 6.29 -20.07 -6.75
N ILE A 47 5.03 -19.77 -6.45
CA ILE A 47 3.99 -20.78 -6.25
C ILE A 47 2.95 -20.70 -7.38
N ARG A 48 2.49 -21.86 -7.86
CA ARG A 48 1.42 -21.94 -8.90
C ARG A 48 0.02 -21.99 -8.29
N ARG A 49 -0.08 -22.36 -7.00
CA ARG A 49 -1.33 -22.53 -6.26
C ARG A 49 -1.12 -22.08 -4.82
N ASN A 50 -2.21 -21.69 -4.16
CA ASN A 50 -2.19 -21.26 -2.76
C ASN A 50 -1.70 -22.40 -1.84
N VAL A 51 -0.80 -22.05 -0.91
CA VAL A 51 -0.35 -22.94 0.17
C VAL A 51 -1.07 -22.54 1.45
N TYR A 52 -1.91 -23.43 1.99
CA TYR A 52 -2.61 -23.19 3.24
C TYR A 52 -1.81 -23.77 4.41
N LEU A 53 -1.43 -22.91 5.36
CA LEU A 53 -0.61 -23.29 6.51
C LEU A 53 -1.33 -24.25 7.47
N THR A 54 -2.64 -24.05 7.66
CA THR A 54 -3.49 -24.94 8.44
C THR A 54 -4.34 -25.78 7.49
N LYS A 55 -4.57 -27.05 7.85
CA LYS A 55 -5.50 -27.92 7.12
C LYS A 55 -6.89 -27.27 7.09
N LYS A 56 -7.27 -26.68 5.95
CA LYS A 56 -8.66 -26.28 5.74
C LYS A 56 -9.50 -27.55 5.77
N MET A 57 -10.57 -27.54 6.55
CA MET A 57 -11.61 -28.57 6.43
C MET A 57 -11.99 -28.64 4.95
N LYS A 58 -11.90 -29.83 4.35
CA LYS A 58 -12.32 -30.03 2.97
C LYS A 58 -13.77 -29.52 2.91
N ARG A 59 -14.05 -28.56 2.02
CA ARG A 59 -15.44 -28.23 1.69
C ARG A 59 -16.09 -29.53 1.21
N ARG A 60 -17.39 -29.70 1.45
CA ARG A 60 -18.02 -30.99 1.15
C ARG A 60 -17.82 -31.29 -0.33
N LEU A 61 -17.78 -32.56 -0.72
CA LEU A 61 -17.57 -32.92 -2.14
C LEU A 61 -18.68 -32.33 -3.03
N GLU A 62 -19.86 -32.03 -2.46
CA GLU A 62 -20.93 -31.29 -3.13
C GLU A 62 -20.58 -29.83 -3.46
N ASP A 63 -19.61 -29.21 -2.78
CA ASP A 63 -19.13 -27.85 -3.03
C ASP A 63 -17.99 -27.78 -4.08
N ASP A 64 -17.48 -28.93 -4.53
CA ASP A 64 -16.30 -29.03 -5.40
C ASP A 64 -16.62 -28.84 -6.91
N GLY A 65 -17.89 -28.60 -7.27
CA GLY A 65 -18.29 -28.41 -8.67
C GLY A 65 -19.45 -27.45 -8.86
N ILE A 66 -19.17 -26.26 -9.42
CA ILE A 66 -20.21 -25.42 -10.03
C ILE A 66 -20.32 -25.85 -11.49
N PHE A 67 -21.43 -26.49 -11.82
CA PHE A 67 -21.71 -26.96 -13.18
C PHE A 67 -22.46 -25.88 -13.97
N CYS A 68 -22.05 -25.66 -15.22
CA CYS A 68 -22.81 -24.87 -16.18
C CYS A 68 -23.33 -25.74 -17.31
N SER A 69 -24.46 -25.35 -17.89
CA SER A 69 -25.04 -25.98 -19.08
C SER A 69 -24.52 -25.35 -20.38
N CYS A 70 -23.32 -24.75 -20.36
CA CYS A 70 -22.75 -24.12 -21.54
C CYS A 70 -22.45 -25.18 -22.61
N ASN A 71 -22.89 -24.93 -23.84
CA ASN A 71 -22.60 -25.78 -24.98
C ASN A 71 -21.64 -25.06 -25.93
N SER A 72 -20.80 -25.83 -26.62
CA SER A 72 -19.97 -25.30 -27.70
C SER A 72 -20.86 -24.78 -28.83
N SER A 73 -20.85 -23.48 -29.10
CA SER A 73 -21.44 -22.95 -30.33
C SER A 73 -20.46 -23.18 -31.50
N VAL A 74 -21.01 -23.46 -32.69
CA VAL A 74 -20.22 -23.57 -33.91
C VAL A 74 -19.50 -22.23 -34.14
N GLY A 75 -18.17 -22.25 -34.16
CA GLY A 75 -17.32 -21.06 -34.37
C GLY A 75 -16.74 -20.39 -33.12
N SER A 76 -17.05 -20.87 -31.90
CA SER A 76 -16.41 -20.38 -30.67
C SER A 76 -15.18 -21.20 -30.30
N SER A 77 -14.08 -20.55 -29.89
CA SER A 77 -12.85 -21.20 -29.41
C SER A 77 -12.94 -21.73 -27.97
N GLY A 78 -14.08 -21.53 -27.29
CA GLY A 78 -14.29 -22.03 -25.93
C GLY A 78 -15.76 -22.24 -25.56
N VAL A 79 -15.98 -23.15 -24.61
CA VAL A 79 -17.32 -23.52 -24.10
C VAL A 79 -17.86 -22.46 -23.13
N CYS A 80 -17.02 -21.95 -22.23
CA CYS A 80 -17.41 -20.94 -21.23
C CYS A 80 -16.95 -19.54 -21.65
N GLY A 81 -17.85 -18.83 -22.35
CA GLY A 81 -17.66 -17.46 -22.82
C GLY A 81 -18.01 -16.39 -21.77
N LYS A 82 -18.45 -15.22 -22.22
CA LYS A 82 -18.94 -14.15 -21.34
C LYS A 82 -20.31 -14.47 -20.72
N ASP A 83 -21.08 -15.34 -21.36
CA ASP A 83 -22.44 -15.70 -20.97
C ASP A 83 -22.49 -16.89 -19.98
N CYS A 84 -21.34 -17.41 -19.56
CA CYS A 84 -21.27 -18.53 -18.61
C CYS A 84 -21.45 -18.04 -17.17
N LEU A 85 -22.43 -18.59 -16.47
CA LEU A 85 -22.73 -18.26 -15.07
C LEU A 85 -21.63 -18.69 -14.07
N CYS A 86 -20.69 -19.54 -14.48
CA CYS A 86 -19.57 -19.96 -13.62
C CYS A 86 -18.38 -18.99 -13.66
N ARG A 87 -18.39 -17.97 -14.53
CA ARG A 87 -17.26 -17.07 -14.71
C ARG A 87 -17.20 -15.94 -13.71
#